data_AF-A0A930LK98-F1
#
_entry.id   AF-A0A930LK98-F1
#
_cell.length_a   1.000
_cell.length_b   1.000
_cell.length_c   1.000
_cell.angle_alpha   90.00
_cell.angle_beta   90.00
_cell.angle_gamma   90.00
#
_symmetry.space_group_name_H-M   'P 1'
#
loop_
_entity.id
_entity.type
_entity.pdbx_description
1 polymer ?
#
loop_
_entity_poly.entity_id
_entity_poly.type
_entity_poly.pdbx_seq_one_letter_code
_entity_poly.pdbx_strand_id
1 'polypeptide(L)'
;MTSPSPISTRVSRRVALGATAAGALAALTACASDIRPLADGSASNSTSGSASASASASASASASASPSASSGKHYKGLVKFDNFEKNGEYVPATATHKAQNVPKPLVPANMNEQNVDGIYAFVGYWLASSNYLLMTGDSEPLQKVESADALENYRNLTVAYENNAGWLYGADTPITLELLSDSPQKISGSRIRYDWLGYMSYSADMKIHAEGQGPDEPFMEDSSRELTKVGVEYKDGKWIMLTGDESSSSAASDSSSSSSSV
;
A
#
# COMPACT_ATOMS: atom_id res chain seq x y z
N MET A 1 40.37 34.13 29.86
CA MET A 1 41.06 34.67 28.67
C MET A 1 42.21 33.71 28.45
N THR A 2 42.25 32.80 27.49
CA THR A 2 41.94 32.87 26.06
C THR A 2 41.64 31.44 25.56
N SER A 3 40.65 31.34 24.67
CA SER A 3 40.30 30.15 23.89
C SER A 3 41.39 29.85 22.85
N PRO A 4 41.48 28.60 22.37
CA PRO A 4 41.35 28.44 20.93
C PRO A 4 40.40 27.30 20.53
N SER A 5 39.46 27.66 19.65
CA SER A 5 38.54 26.80 18.89
C SER A 5 39.26 26.14 17.67
N PRO A 6 38.62 25.17 16.99
CA PRO A 6 39.29 24.06 16.32
C PRO A 6 39.70 24.32 14.87
N ILE A 7 40.75 23.60 14.42
CA ILE A 7 41.17 23.56 13.03
C ILE A 7 40.17 22.69 12.24
N SER A 8 39.38 23.35 11.41
CA SER A 8 38.46 22.73 10.45
C SER A 8 39.25 22.27 9.22
N THR A 9 39.44 20.96 9.04
CA THR A 9 40.00 20.40 7.80
C THR A 9 38.86 20.00 6.87
N ARG A 10 38.52 20.88 5.93
CA ARG A 10 37.69 20.54 4.77
C ARG A 10 38.45 19.57 3.87
N VAL A 11 37.96 18.35 3.70
CA VAL A 11 38.39 17.48 2.60
C VAL A 11 37.44 17.70 1.43
N SER A 12 37.93 18.39 0.40
CA SER A 12 37.29 18.47 -0.91
C SER A 12 38.12 17.64 -1.89
N ARG A 13 37.55 16.54 -2.42
CA ARG A 13 38.13 15.79 -3.54
C ARG A 13 37.07 15.53 -4.62
N ARG A 14 37.01 16.51 -5.51
CA ARG A 14 36.99 16.42 -6.98
C ARG A 14 36.37 15.18 -7.64
N VAL A 15 35.20 15.43 -8.21
CA VAL A 15 34.62 14.87 -9.44
C VAL A 15 35.62 14.93 -10.61
N ALA A 16 35.72 13.86 -11.42
CA ALA A 16 35.63 13.88 -12.90
C ALA A 16 36.06 12.56 -13.60
N LEU A 17 35.56 12.41 -14.85
CA LEU A 17 35.74 11.41 -15.93
C LEU A 17 34.81 10.19 -15.88
N GLY A 18 34.02 9.83 -16.90
CA GLY A 18 33.87 10.31 -18.28
C GLY A 18 33.89 9.13 -19.29
N ALA A 19 33.19 9.29 -20.44
CA ALA A 19 33.16 8.48 -21.67
C ALA A 19 32.14 7.30 -21.72
N THR A 20 30.96 7.46 -22.36
CA THR A 20 30.59 7.32 -23.80
C THR A 20 30.55 5.88 -24.34
N ALA A 21 29.36 5.44 -24.78
CA ALA A 21 29.20 4.57 -25.96
C ALA A 21 27.79 4.72 -26.54
N ALA A 22 27.73 4.81 -27.87
CA ALA A 22 26.57 5.09 -28.70
C ALA A 22 26.06 3.84 -29.44
N GLY A 23 24.85 3.93 -29.99
CA GLY A 23 24.33 3.05 -31.05
C GLY A 23 23.18 2.14 -30.60
N ALA A 24 22.14 1.86 -31.37
CA ALA A 24 21.79 2.24 -32.74
C ALA A 24 20.27 2.10 -32.92
N LEU A 25 19.69 2.92 -33.80
CA LEU A 25 18.30 2.85 -34.26
C LEU A 25 18.14 1.68 -35.25
N ALA A 26 17.07 0.90 -35.11
CA ALA A 26 16.58 0.02 -36.16
C ALA A 26 15.08 0.26 -36.36
N ALA A 27 14.76 1.01 -37.42
CA ALA A 27 13.42 1.06 -38.00
C ALA A 27 13.34 -0.03 -39.07
N LEU A 28 12.33 -0.90 -38.99
CA LEU A 28 12.00 -1.86 -40.05
C LEU A 28 10.69 -1.41 -40.70
N THR A 29 10.82 -1.03 -41.96
CA THR A 29 9.78 -0.78 -42.94
C THR A 29 9.47 -2.05 -43.74
N ALA A 30 8.39 -1.98 -44.52
CA ALA A 30 8.00 -2.87 -45.63
C ALA A 30 7.27 -4.18 -45.23
N CYS A 31 6.25 -4.67 -45.94
CA CYS A 31 5.67 -4.30 -47.22
C CYS A 31 4.20 -4.74 -47.29
N ALA A 32 3.43 -4.04 -48.13
CA ALA A 32 2.08 -4.37 -48.54
C ALA A 32 2.01 -5.67 -49.36
N SER A 33 0.84 -6.30 -49.39
CA SER A 33 0.42 -7.17 -50.49
C SER A 33 -1.07 -7.01 -50.73
N ASP A 34 -1.38 -6.31 -51.82
CA ASP A 34 -2.63 -6.36 -52.56
C ASP A 34 -2.85 -7.77 -53.11
N ILE A 35 -3.99 -8.40 -52.82
CA ILE A 35 -4.62 -9.39 -53.70
C ILE A 35 -6.13 -9.19 -53.66
N ARG A 36 -6.67 -8.64 -54.75
CA ARG A 36 -8.06 -8.83 -55.18
C ARG A 36 -8.19 -10.20 -55.84
N PRO A 37 -9.37 -10.83 -55.76
CA PRO A 37 -10.10 -10.98 -57.02
C PRO A 37 -11.58 -10.61 -56.90
N LEU A 38 -12.05 -9.93 -57.94
CA LEU A 38 -13.45 -9.80 -58.32
C LEU A 38 -13.92 -11.12 -58.95
N ALA A 39 -15.11 -11.58 -58.60
CA ALA A 39 -15.94 -12.39 -59.49
C ALA A 39 -17.41 -12.05 -59.26
N ASP A 40 -18.02 -11.63 -60.36
CA ASP A 40 -19.40 -11.22 -60.59
C ASP A 40 -20.33 -12.44 -60.68
N GLY A 41 -21.62 -12.23 -60.38
CA GLY A 41 -22.64 -13.27 -60.38
C GLY A 41 -24.02 -12.71 -60.04
N SER A 42 -24.66 -12.07 -61.02
CA SER A 42 -26.03 -11.53 -60.96
C SER A 42 -27.13 -12.58 -61.15
N ALA A 43 -28.37 -12.16 -60.78
CA ALA A 43 -29.71 -12.70 -61.05
C ALA A 43 -30.29 -13.69 -60.01
N SER A 44 -31.54 -13.64 -59.54
CA SER A 44 -32.68 -12.71 -59.67
C SER A 44 -33.79 -13.16 -58.70
N ASN A 45 -34.60 -12.19 -58.24
CA ASN A 45 -36.03 -12.26 -57.91
C ASN A 45 -36.61 -13.14 -56.76
N SER A 46 -37.25 -12.42 -55.80
CA SER A 46 -38.66 -12.53 -55.37
C SER A 46 -38.96 -12.80 -53.88
N THR A 47 -39.52 -11.76 -53.24
CA THR A 47 -40.69 -11.75 -52.31
C THR A 47 -40.86 -12.83 -51.21
N SER A 48 -40.75 -12.41 -49.95
CA SER A 48 -41.85 -12.38 -48.94
C SER A 48 -41.29 -12.34 -47.51
N GLY A 49 -41.97 -11.58 -46.65
CA GLY A 49 -41.46 -11.16 -45.35
C GLY A 49 -41.51 -12.20 -44.23
N SER A 50 -40.76 -11.90 -43.17
CA SER A 50 -41.21 -12.04 -41.78
C SER A 50 -40.22 -11.32 -40.88
N ALA A 51 -40.79 -10.52 -39.97
CA ALA A 51 -40.08 -9.91 -38.87
C ALA A 51 -39.52 -10.99 -37.93
N SER A 52 -38.33 -10.78 -37.38
CA SER A 52 -38.04 -11.15 -35.99
C SER A 52 -36.78 -10.45 -35.50
N ALA A 53 -36.92 -9.90 -34.30
CA ALA A 53 -36.00 -8.99 -33.66
C ALA A 53 -34.79 -9.68 -33.02
N SER A 54 -33.74 -8.88 -32.87
CA SER A 54 -32.57 -8.96 -32.00
C SER A 54 -32.56 -9.98 -30.86
N ALA A 55 -31.41 -10.65 -30.69
CA ALA A 55 -30.61 -10.59 -29.45
C ALA A 55 -29.28 -11.37 -29.61
N SER A 56 -28.22 -10.72 -30.07
CA SER A 56 -26.85 -11.19 -29.81
C SER A 56 -26.46 -10.75 -28.41
N ALA A 57 -26.63 -11.62 -27.42
CA ALA A 57 -26.06 -11.45 -26.09
C ALA A 57 -24.58 -11.88 -26.12
N SER A 58 -23.72 -10.98 -26.60
CA SER A 58 -22.28 -11.06 -26.32
C SER A 58 -22.04 -10.27 -25.03
N ALA A 59 -22.25 -10.93 -23.88
CA ALA A 59 -21.87 -10.38 -22.59
C ALA A 59 -20.34 -10.48 -22.44
N SER A 60 -19.63 -9.57 -23.11
CA SER A 60 -18.27 -9.24 -22.72
C SER A 60 -18.37 -8.47 -21.41
N ALA A 61 -18.35 -9.20 -20.30
CA ALA A 61 -18.23 -8.64 -18.96
C ALA A 61 -16.79 -8.15 -18.75
N SER A 62 -16.38 -7.14 -19.53
CA SER A 62 -15.34 -6.21 -19.15
C SER A 62 -16.02 -4.96 -18.61
N ALA A 63 -16.88 -5.15 -17.60
CA ALA A 63 -17.32 -4.04 -16.80
C ALA A 63 -16.10 -3.58 -16.01
N SER A 64 -15.56 -2.42 -16.34
CA SER A 64 -14.68 -1.66 -15.45
C SER A 64 -15.44 -1.47 -14.14
N ALA A 65 -15.30 -2.42 -13.22
CA ALA A 65 -15.77 -2.31 -11.86
C ALA A 65 -14.95 -1.16 -11.26
N SER A 66 -15.54 0.03 -11.24
CA SER A 66 -14.99 1.12 -10.46
C SER A 66 -15.26 0.75 -9.00
N PRO A 67 -14.24 0.72 -8.12
CA PRO A 67 -14.41 0.57 -6.67
C PRO A 67 -15.34 1.59 -6.00
N SER A 68 -15.93 2.52 -6.75
CA SER A 68 -16.96 3.45 -6.26
C SER A 68 -18.37 2.84 -6.24
N ALA A 69 -18.59 1.66 -6.82
CA ALA A 69 -19.86 0.94 -6.66
C ALA A 69 -19.93 0.37 -5.23
N SER A 70 -20.95 0.76 -4.47
CA SER A 70 -21.13 0.26 -3.10
C SER A 70 -21.26 -1.25 -3.10
N SER A 71 -20.46 -1.96 -2.32
CA SER A 71 -20.56 -3.42 -2.18
C SER A 71 -21.80 -3.89 -1.41
N GLY A 72 -22.65 -2.96 -0.96
CA GLY A 72 -23.79 -3.23 -0.08
C GLY A 72 -23.37 -3.54 1.37
N LYS A 73 -22.07 -3.53 1.67
CA LYS A 73 -21.50 -3.65 3.01
C LYS A 73 -21.24 -2.27 3.60
N HIS A 74 -21.31 -2.17 4.92
CA HIS A 74 -21.03 -0.96 5.69
C HIS A 74 -19.71 -1.14 6.44
N TYR A 75 -18.69 -0.41 6.01
CA TYR A 75 -17.33 -0.54 6.53
C TYR A 75 -16.93 0.58 7.50
N LYS A 76 -17.82 1.53 7.77
CA LYS A 76 -17.60 2.54 8.81
C LYS A 76 -17.39 1.87 10.17
N GLY A 77 -16.42 2.36 10.92
CA GLY A 77 -16.04 1.90 12.26
C GLY A 77 -14.70 1.17 12.27
N LEU A 78 -14.44 0.45 13.37
CA LEU A 78 -13.18 -0.28 13.55
C LEU A 78 -12.96 -1.31 12.43
N VAL A 79 -11.80 -1.26 11.80
CA VAL A 79 -11.34 -2.26 10.84
C VAL A 79 -11.19 -3.60 11.56
N LYS A 80 -11.76 -4.63 10.96
CA LYS A 80 -11.72 -5.99 11.48
C LYS A 80 -10.99 -6.89 10.50
N PHE A 81 -10.27 -7.85 11.05
CA PHE A 81 -9.61 -8.91 10.31
C PHE A 81 -9.68 -10.17 11.17
N ASP A 82 -10.11 -11.29 10.60
CA ASP A 82 -10.44 -12.53 11.31
C ASP A 82 -9.78 -13.78 10.70
N ASN A 83 -9.06 -13.64 9.58
CA ASN A 83 -8.42 -14.73 8.88
C ASN A 83 -6.99 -14.99 9.39
N PHE A 84 -6.86 -15.82 10.42
CA PHE A 84 -5.57 -16.15 11.05
C PHE A 84 -5.28 -17.64 11.11
N GLU A 85 -4.00 -17.99 10.99
CA GLU A 85 -3.45 -19.28 11.39
C GLU A 85 -3.10 -19.24 12.89
N LYS A 86 -3.50 -20.28 13.64
CA LYS A 86 -3.28 -20.37 15.09
C LYS A 86 -2.37 -21.53 15.43
N ASN A 87 -1.35 -21.27 16.26
CA ASN A 87 -0.36 -22.26 16.66
C ASN A 87 -0.32 -22.41 18.19
N GLY A 88 -1.44 -22.82 18.79
CA GLY A 88 -1.56 -23.03 20.25
C GLY A 88 -2.33 -21.92 20.97
N GLU A 89 -2.28 -21.94 22.30
CA GLU A 89 -2.89 -20.92 23.16
C GLU A 89 -2.03 -19.66 23.20
N TYR A 90 -2.64 -18.52 22.91
CA TYR A 90 -1.96 -17.23 22.94
C TYR A 90 -1.51 -16.87 24.37
N VAL A 91 -0.26 -16.45 24.51
CA VAL A 91 0.29 -15.90 25.75
C VAL A 91 0.73 -14.46 25.49
N PRO A 92 0.18 -13.46 26.19
CA PRO A 92 0.51 -12.06 25.95
C PRO A 92 1.94 -11.73 26.38
N ALA A 93 2.54 -10.72 25.75
CA ALA A 93 3.83 -10.21 26.17
C ALA A 93 3.73 -9.52 27.55
N THR A 94 4.81 -9.61 28.33
CA THR A 94 5.00 -8.86 29.58
C THR A 94 6.39 -8.22 29.59
N ALA A 95 6.73 -7.44 30.61
CA ALA A 95 8.09 -6.93 30.79
C ALA A 95 9.16 -8.04 30.96
N THR A 96 8.77 -9.31 31.08
CA THR A 96 9.70 -10.44 31.34
C THR A 96 9.76 -11.46 30.21
N HIS A 97 8.80 -11.44 29.28
CA HIS A 97 8.81 -12.33 28.13
C HIS A 97 8.01 -11.75 26.97
N LYS A 98 8.43 -12.13 25.75
CA LYS A 98 7.69 -11.88 24.51
C LYS A 98 6.32 -12.56 24.51
N ALA A 99 5.45 -12.09 23.62
CA ALA A 99 4.23 -12.80 23.29
C ALA A 99 4.57 -14.17 22.66
N GLN A 100 3.72 -15.16 22.89
CA GLN A 100 3.84 -16.51 22.33
C GLN A 100 2.55 -16.89 21.63
N ASN A 101 2.67 -17.67 20.55
CA ASN A 101 1.54 -18.19 19.78
C ASN A 101 0.60 -17.07 19.28
N VAL A 102 1.15 -15.91 18.92
CA VAL A 102 0.39 -14.84 18.27
C VAL A 102 -0.22 -15.39 16.98
N PRO A 103 -1.54 -15.29 16.75
CA PRO A 103 -2.16 -15.75 15.51
C PRO A 103 -1.56 -15.04 14.29
N LYS A 104 -1.09 -15.80 13.31
CA LYS A 104 -0.44 -15.27 12.10
C LYS A 104 -1.50 -14.89 11.05
N PRO A 105 -1.55 -13.64 10.57
CA PRO A 105 -2.54 -13.22 9.59
C PRO A 105 -2.31 -13.92 8.23
N LEU A 106 -3.40 -14.35 7.60
CA LEU A 106 -3.38 -15.04 6.31
C LEU A 106 -3.88 -14.12 5.19
N VAL A 107 -3.17 -14.14 4.07
CA VAL A 107 -3.49 -13.34 2.87
C VAL A 107 -4.95 -13.58 2.43
N PRO A 108 -5.81 -12.55 2.40
CA PRO A 108 -7.19 -12.70 1.93
C PRO A 108 -7.24 -12.94 0.42
N ALA A 109 -8.09 -13.86 -0.02
CA ALA A 109 -8.23 -14.19 -1.44
C ALA A 109 -8.69 -13.01 -2.29
N ASN A 110 -9.54 -12.14 -1.74
CA ASN A 110 -10.12 -11.00 -2.43
C ASN A 110 -9.31 -9.71 -2.27
N MET A 111 -8.18 -9.70 -1.54
CA MET A 111 -7.48 -8.46 -1.20
C MET A 111 -6.99 -7.68 -2.42
N ASN A 112 -6.79 -8.34 -3.57
CA ASN A 112 -6.33 -7.71 -4.81
C ASN A 112 -7.46 -7.35 -5.78
N GLU A 113 -8.72 -7.52 -5.39
CA GLU A 113 -9.84 -7.14 -6.25
C GLU A 113 -9.97 -5.61 -6.33
N GLN A 114 -10.24 -5.10 -7.54
CA GLN A 114 -10.48 -3.67 -7.76
C GLN A 114 -11.92 -3.26 -7.39
N ASN A 115 -12.29 -3.46 -6.14
CA ASN A 115 -13.57 -3.05 -5.57
C ASN A 115 -13.41 -2.63 -4.08
N VAL A 116 -14.47 -2.10 -3.46
CA VAL A 116 -14.42 -1.67 -2.04
C VAL A 116 -14.03 -2.82 -1.11
N ASP A 117 -14.55 -4.02 -1.36
CA ASP A 117 -14.30 -5.20 -0.52
C ASP A 117 -12.84 -5.64 -0.57
N GLY A 118 -12.22 -5.55 -1.75
CA GLY A 118 -10.80 -5.80 -1.94
C GLY A 118 -9.93 -4.77 -1.22
N ILE A 119 -10.27 -3.48 -1.31
CA ILE A 119 -9.58 -2.43 -0.55
C ILE A 119 -9.71 -2.68 0.96
N TYR A 120 -10.91 -2.99 1.46
CA TYR A 120 -11.11 -3.26 2.89
C TYR A 120 -10.32 -4.50 3.35
N ALA A 121 -10.34 -5.58 2.56
CA ALA A 121 -9.57 -6.79 2.86
C ALA A 121 -8.06 -6.52 2.86
N PHE A 122 -7.56 -5.71 1.92
CA PHE A 122 -6.17 -5.27 1.89
C PHE A 122 -5.80 -4.44 3.13
N VAL A 123 -6.58 -3.42 3.47
CA VAL A 123 -6.35 -2.57 4.65
C VAL A 123 -6.40 -3.38 5.94
N GLY A 124 -7.35 -4.31 6.07
CA GLY A 124 -7.46 -5.21 7.22
C GLY A 124 -6.25 -6.14 7.35
N TYR A 125 -5.78 -6.72 6.24
CA TYR A 125 -4.59 -7.57 6.26
C TYR A 125 -3.32 -6.77 6.56
N TRP A 126 -3.18 -5.56 6.00
CA TRP A 126 -2.08 -4.66 6.31
C TRP A 126 -2.03 -4.33 7.80
N LEU A 127 -3.17 -3.93 8.39
CA LEU A 127 -3.26 -3.61 9.82
C LEU A 127 -2.94 -4.82 10.70
N ALA A 128 -3.49 -5.99 10.38
CA ALA A 128 -3.22 -7.23 11.11
C ALA A 128 -1.74 -7.64 11.01
N SER A 129 -1.13 -7.46 9.84
CA SER A 129 0.30 -7.76 9.60
C SER A 129 1.22 -6.80 10.36
N SER A 130 0.87 -5.51 10.41
CA SER A 130 1.59 -4.50 11.20
C SER A 130 1.51 -4.83 12.70
N ASN A 131 0.33 -5.17 13.22
CA ASN A 131 0.18 -5.61 14.60
C ASN A 131 0.99 -6.89 14.89
N TYR A 132 0.95 -7.87 14.00
CA TYR A 132 1.71 -9.11 14.15
C TYR A 132 3.23 -8.83 14.22
N LEU A 133 3.76 -7.98 13.34
CA LEU A 133 5.16 -7.54 13.37
C LEU A 133 5.49 -6.86 14.71
N LEU A 134 4.65 -5.94 15.18
CA LEU A 134 4.89 -5.25 16.46
C LEU A 134 4.90 -6.20 17.66
N MET A 135 4.11 -7.27 17.64
CA MET A 135 4.00 -8.23 18.76
C MET A 135 5.06 -9.34 18.72
N THR A 136 5.60 -9.66 17.55
CA THR A 136 6.46 -10.84 17.36
C THR A 136 7.85 -10.53 16.83
N GLY A 137 8.03 -9.35 16.21
CA GLY A 137 9.22 -9.02 15.41
C GLY A 137 9.24 -9.67 14.03
N ASP A 138 8.31 -10.58 13.72
CA ASP A 138 8.24 -11.30 12.45
C ASP A 138 7.49 -10.48 11.39
N SER A 139 8.22 -10.12 10.33
CA SER A 139 7.73 -9.28 9.23
C SER A 139 7.16 -10.07 8.06
N GLU A 140 7.17 -11.41 8.08
CA GLU A 140 6.77 -12.24 6.94
C GLU A 140 5.38 -11.90 6.38
N PRO A 141 4.33 -11.64 7.20
CA PRO A 141 3.03 -11.27 6.66
C PRO A 141 3.04 -9.87 6.02
N LEU A 142 3.70 -8.90 6.65
CA LEU A 142 3.75 -7.51 6.19
C LEU A 142 4.55 -7.39 4.88
N GLN A 143 5.60 -8.20 4.70
CA GLN A 143 6.36 -8.33 3.44
C GLN A 143 5.48 -8.68 2.22
N LYS A 144 4.27 -9.22 2.41
CA LYS A 144 3.37 -9.50 1.28
C LYS A 144 2.69 -8.26 0.71
N VAL A 145 2.61 -7.19 1.50
CA VAL A 145 1.87 -5.95 1.15
C VAL A 145 2.69 -4.68 1.28
N GLU A 146 3.88 -4.75 1.88
CA GLU A 146 4.83 -3.64 2.01
C GLU A 146 6.07 -3.78 1.15
N SER A 147 6.69 -2.64 0.85
CA SER A 147 7.98 -2.60 0.15
C SER A 147 9.13 -2.93 1.10
N ALA A 148 10.26 -3.41 0.54
CA ALA A 148 11.48 -3.63 1.32
C ALA A 148 11.94 -2.33 2.01
N ASP A 149 11.86 -1.19 1.33
CA ASP A 149 12.24 0.11 1.88
C ASP A 149 11.37 0.51 3.08
N ALA A 150 10.06 0.27 3.02
CA ALA A 150 9.16 0.52 4.15
C ALA A 150 9.47 -0.37 5.36
N LEU A 151 9.90 -1.62 5.11
CA LEU A 151 10.29 -2.57 6.16
C LEU A 151 11.61 -2.23 6.84
N GLU A 152 12.48 -1.44 6.20
CA GLU A 152 13.72 -0.98 6.84
C GLU A 152 13.45 -0.17 8.11
N ASN A 153 12.31 0.54 8.18
CA ASN A 153 11.90 1.29 9.36
C ASN A 153 11.70 0.40 10.61
N TYR A 154 11.48 -0.91 10.42
CA TYR A 154 11.27 -1.88 11.50
C TYR A 154 12.50 -2.73 11.80
N ARG A 155 13.62 -2.54 11.09
CA ARG A 155 14.83 -3.38 11.23
C ARG A 155 15.36 -3.43 12.65
N ASN A 156 15.44 -2.28 13.33
CA ASN A 156 15.91 -2.24 14.72
C ASN A 156 15.00 -3.04 15.66
N LEU A 157 13.69 -2.98 15.44
CA LEU A 157 12.71 -3.74 16.23
C LEU A 157 12.87 -5.24 15.98
N THR A 158 12.87 -5.67 14.71
CA THR A 158 13.03 -7.09 14.35
C THR A 158 14.34 -7.67 14.89
N VAL A 159 15.45 -6.96 14.75
CA VAL A 159 16.76 -7.40 15.29
C VAL A 159 16.72 -7.50 16.83
N ALA A 160 16.02 -6.61 17.52
CA ALA A 160 15.86 -6.70 18.97
C ALA A 160 15.05 -7.95 19.37
N TYR A 161 13.96 -8.24 18.66
CA TYR A 161 13.14 -9.43 18.87
C TYR A 161 13.91 -10.73 18.63
N GLU A 162 14.67 -10.80 17.53
CA GLU A 162 15.49 -11.95 17.14
C GLU A 162 16.57 -12.26 18.18
N ASN A 163 17.23 -11.22 18.71
CA ASN A 163 18.33 -11.37 19.67
C ASN A 163 17.87 -11.44 21.13
N ASN A 164 16.56 -11.46 21.40
CA ASN A 164 15.99 -11.31 22.75
C ASN A 164 16.53 -10.07 23.48
N ALA A 165 16.81 -8.99 22.75
CA ALA A 165 17.33 -7.75 23.31
C ALA A 165 16.23 -6.73 23.66
N GLY A 166 15.01 -6.94 23.15
CA GLY A 166 13.85 -6.13 23.49
C GLY A 166 12.59 -6.55 22.74
N TRP A 167 11.43 -6.11 23.24
CA TRP A 167 10.10 -6.38 22.66
C TRP A 167 9.05 -5.39 23.15
N LEU A 168 7.90 -5.38 22.49
CA LEU A 168 6.75 -4.57 22.88
C LEU A 168 5.78 -5.38 23.73
N TYR A 169 5.15 -4.73 24.70
CA TYR A 169 4.10 -5.33 25.53
C TYR A 169 3.09 -4.27 26.00
N GLY A 170 2.00 -4.73 26.63
CA GLY A 170 0.99 -3.87 27.24
C GLY A 170 -0.36 -3.84 26.50
N ALA A 171 -0.41 -4.29 25.24
CA ALA A 171 -1.65 -4.38 24.46
C ALA A 171 -1.64 -5.56 23.49
N ASP A 172 -2.80 -6.21 23.33
CA ASP A 172 -3.02 -7.29 22.36
C ASP A 172 -3.38 -6.76 20.95
N THR A 173 -3.74 -5.48 20.86
CA THR A 173 -3.99 -4.76 19.60
C THR A 173 -3.18 -3.46 19.60
N PRO A 174 -1.90 -3.52 19.20
CA PRO A 174 -1.00 -2.37 19.17
C PRO A 174 -1.55 -1.16 18.41
N ILE A 175 -2.13 -1.40 17.24
CA ILE A 175 -2.67 -0.39 16.33
C ILE A 175 -4.15 -0.70 16.06
N THR A 176 -4.98 0.33 16.11
CA THR A 176 -6.36 0.30 15.64
C THR A 176 -6.59 1.32 14.53
N LEU A 177 -7.52 1.02 13.63
CA LEU A 177 -7.98 1.94 12.58
C LEU A 177 -9.51 1.99 12.60
N GLU A 178 -10.08 3.18 12.81
CA GLU A 178 -11.52 3.43 12.73
C GLU A 178 -11.85 4.22 11.47
N LEU A 179 -12.58 3.64 10.52
CA LEU A 179 -12.97 4.26 9.27
C LEU A 179 -14.20 5.16 9.45
N LEU A 180 -14.19 6.33 8.83
CA LEU A 180 -15.25 7.35 8.99
C LEU A 180 -16.38 7.25 7.96
N SER A 181 -16.20 6.43 6.92
CA SER A 181 -17.15 6.22 5.83
C SER A 181 -17.26 4.75 5.44
N ASP A 182 -18.36 4.37 4.81
CA ASP A 182 -18.60 3.01 4.33
C ASP A 182 -17.78 2.63 3.10
N SER A 183 -17.22 3.61 2.40
CA SER A 183 -16.39 3.39 1.22
C SER A 183 -15.27 4.44 1.15
N PRO A 184 -14.13 4.09 0.54
CA PRO A 184 -13.07 5.05 0.27
C PRO A 184 -13.48 5.99 -0.89
N GLN A 185 -12.81 7.12 -0.99
CA GLN A 185 -13.03 8.10 -2.06
C GLN A 185 -11.99 7.93 -3.17
N LYS A 186 -12.46 7.88 -4.42
CA LYS A 186 -11.55 7.85 -5.57
C LYS A 186 -10.87 9.20 -5.74
N ILE A 187 -9.56 9.18 -5.91
CA ILE A 187 -8.78 10.38 -6.21
C ILE A 187 -8.70 10.56 -7.72
N SER A 188 -9.03 11.76 -8.21
CA SER A 188 -8.94 12.10 -9.63
C SER A 188 -7.48 12.04 -10.12
N GLY A 189 -7.26 11.44 -11.28
CA GLY A 189 -5.92 11.31 -11.87
C GLY A 189 -5.83 10.13 -12.82
N SER A 190 -4.64 9.92 -13.39
CA SER A 190 -4.35 8.76 -14.26
C SER A 190 -4.14 7.46 -13.48
N ARG A 191 -3.81 7.55 -12.18
CA ARG A 191 -3.60 6.41 -11.30
C ARG A 191 -4.91 5.92 -10.68
N ILE A 192 -4.97 4.64 -10.34
CA ILE A 192 -6.10 4.05 -9.62
C ILE A 192 -5.82 4.23 -8.13
N ARG A 193 -6.18 5.40 -7.57
CA ARG A 193 -5.94 5.76 -6.18
C ARG A 193 -7.23 6.02 -5.42
N TYR A 194 -7.26 5.60 -4.16
CA TYR A 194 -8.35 5.86 -3.22
C TYR A 194 -7.80 6.33 -1.88
N ASP A 195 -8.52 7.23 -1.23
CA ASP A 195 -8.25 7.63 0.15
C ASP A 195 -9.44 7.23 1.04
N TRP A 196 -9.17 6.58 2.17
CA TRP A 196 -10.15 6.28 3.20
C TRP A 196 -9.84 7.05 4.48
N LEU A 197 -10.73 7.96 4.88
CA LEU A 197 -10.54 8.73 6.11
C LEU A 197 -10.81 7.85 7.33
N GLY A 198 -9.91 7.91 8.30
CA GLY A 198 -10.01 7.18 9.56
C GLY A 198 -9.23 7.81 10.70
N TYR A 199 -9.43 7.30 11.90
CA TYR A 199 -8.56 7.53 13.05
C TYR A 199 -7.66 6.32 13.22
N MET A 200 -6.34 6.52 13.11
CA MET A 200 -5.35 5.49 13.44
C MET A 200 -4.79 5.78 14.82
N SER A 201 -4.77 4.77 15.68
CA SER A 201 -4.38 4.93 17.08
C SER A 201 -3.39 3.85 17.46
N TYR A 202 -2.33 4.24 18.16
CA TYR A 202 -1.46 3.32 18.88
C TYR A 202 -1.97 3.20 20.32
N SER A 203 -1.97 1.99 20.88
CA SER A 203 -2.39 1.82 22.27
C SER A 203 -1.44 2.54 23.22
N ALA A 204 -2.00 3.41 24.08
CA ALA A 204 -1.25 4.15 25.09
C ALA A 204 -0.63 3.26 26.18
N ASP A 205 -1.10 2.01 26.29
CA ASP A 205 -0.55 1.03 27.24
C ASP A 205 0.74 0.37 26.73
N MET A 206 1.08 0.55 25.45
CA MET A 206 2.25 -0.05 24.86
C MET A 206 3.55 0.50 25.41
N LYS A 207 4.45 -0.41 25.77
CA LYS A 207 5.80 -0.11 26.24
C LYS A 207 6.83 -0.90 25.46
N ILE A 208 8.03 -0.34 25.40
CA ILE A 208 9.21 -1.04 24.89
C ILE A 208 10.04 -1.57 26.06
N HIS A 209 10.18 -2.88 26.12
CA HIS A 209 11.14 -3.54 26.98
C HIS A 209 12.48 -3.65 26.27
N ALA A 210 13.57 -3.38 26.98
CA ALA A 210 14.92 -3.58 26.49
C ALA A 210 15.83 -4.17 27.58
N GLU A 211 16.50 -5.27 27.25
CA GLU A 211 17.32 -6.02 28.20
C GLU A 211 18.50 -5.19 28.71
N GLY A 212 18.69 -5.20 30.03
CA GLY A 212 19.79 -4.49 30.70
C GLY A 212 19.73 -2.97 30.61
N GLN A 213 18.60 -2.40 30.17
CA GLN A 213 18.34 -0.96 30.15
C GLN A 213 17.59 -0.51 31.42
N GLY A 214 17.29 0.79 31.52
CA GLY A 214 16.52 1.37 32.61
C GLY A 214 15.04 0.94 32.62
N PRO A 215 14.14 1.69 33.27
CA PRO A 215 12.71 1.37 33.23
C PRO A 215 12.18 1.36 31.79
N ASP A 216 11.20 0.50 31.52
CA ASP A 216 10.55 0.43 30.22
C ASP A 216 9.81 1.74 29.90
N GLU A 217 9.98 2.22 28.67
CA GLU A 217 9.41 3.48 28.19
C GLU A 217 8.13 3.25 27.36
N PRO A 218 7.23 4.24 27.23
CA PRO A 218 6.13 4.18 26.28
C PRO A 218 6.63 3.98 24.85
N PHE A 219 5.94 3.13 24.07
CA PHE A 219 6.33 2.86 22.68
C PHE A 219 6.10 4.07 21.76
N MET A 220 4.98 4.74 21.93
CA MET A 220 4.55 5.91 21.16
C MET A 220 3.81 6.88 22.06
N GLU A 221 3.78 8.15 21.69
CA GLU A 221 2.88 9.12 22.28
C GLU A 221 1.44 8.88 21.80
N ASP A 222 0.44 9.27 22.58
CA ASP A 222 -0.97 9.07 22.24
C ASP A 222 -1.36 9.90 21.00
N SER A 223 -1.57 9.20 19.88
CA SER A 223 -2.04 9.78 18.61
C SER A 223 -3.52 9.47 18.33
N SER A 224 -4.28 8.96 19.30
CA SER A 224 -5.59 8.34 19.09
C SER A 224 -6.64 9.25 18.44
N ARG A 225 -6.40 10.56 18.40
CA ARG A 225 -7.33 11.57 17.89
C ARG A 225 -6.88 12.23 16.59
N GLU A 226 -5.78 11.77 16.00
CA GLU A 226 -5.25 12.34 14.77
C GLU A 226 -5.95 11.76 13.54
N LEU A 227 -6.56 12.64 12.74
CA LEU A 227 -7.22 12.25 11.51
C LEU A 227 -6.18 11.77 10.49
N THR A 228 -6.32 10.52 10.06
CA THR A 228 -5.41 9.86 9.12
C THR A 228 -6.10 9.60 7.79
N LYS A 229 -5.35 9.79 6.69
CA LYS A 229 -5.75 9.38 5.34
C LYS A 229 -5.11 8.02 5.04
N VAL A 230 -5.94 6.99 4.92
CA VAL A 230 -5.50 5.66 4.45
C VAL A 230 -5.52 5.68 2.93
N GLY A 231 -4.39 6.07 2.33
CA GLY A 231 -4.23 6.08 0.88
C GLY A 231 -3.87 4.69 0.35
N VAL A 232 -4.52 4.27 -0.74
CA VAL A 232 -4.17 3.05 -1.47
C VAL A 232 -4.05 3.33 -2.96
N GLU A 233 -3.05 2.74 -3.61
CA GLU A 233 -2.86 2.76 -5.05
C GLU A 233 -2.91 1.33 -5.61
N TYR A 234 -3.66 1.13 -6.70
CA TYR A 234 -3.65 -0.15 -7.41
C TYR A 234 -2.61 -0.12 -8.54
N LYS A 235 -1.66 -1.05 -8.48
CA LYS A 235 -0.57 -1.15 -9.44
C LYS A 235 -0.15 -2.61 -9.60
N ASP A 236 0.13 -3.03 -10.83
CA ASP A 236 0.66 -4.37 -11.16
C ASP A 236 -0.16 -5.53 -10.55
N GLY A 237 -1.50 -5.38 -10.53
CA GLY A 237 -2.41 -6.42 -10.04
C GLY A 237 -2.57 -6.50 -8.52
N LYS A 238 -2.08 -5.52 -7.77
CA LYS A 238 -2.15 -5.47 -6.30
C LYS A 238 -2.40 -4.05 -5.79
N TRP A 239 -2.94 -3.97 -4.57
CA TRP A 239 -2.99 -2.70 -3.84
C TRP A 239 -1.67 -2.44 -3.11
N ILE A 240 -1.34 -1.17 -2.96
CA ILE A 240 -0.16 -0.66 -2.27
C ILE A 240 -0.63 0.39 -1.28
N MET A 241 -0.19 0.30 -0.03
CA MET A 241 -0.45 1.29 1.01
C MET A 241 0.40 2.54 0.73
N LEU A 242 -0.20 3.72 0.78
CA LEU A 242 0.50 4.99 0.63
C LEU A 242 0.75 5.59 2.02
N THR A 243 1.87 5.23 2.64
CA THR A 243 2.30 5.81 3.93
C THR A 243 3.14 7.07 3.69
N GLY A 244 2.72 8.23 4.22
CA GLY A 244 3.52 9.48 4.20
C GLY A 244 3.37 10.39 2.98
N ASP A 245 4.39 11.25 2.73
CA ASP A 245 4.43 12.40 1.80
C ASP A 245 4.07 12.11 0.33
N GLU A 246 3.98 10.83 -0.04
CA GLU A 246 3.42 10.34 -1.31
C GLU A 246 1.93 10.74 -1.49
N SER A 247 1.26 11.13 -0.42
CA SER A 247 -0.07 11.77 -0.48
C SER A 247 -0.04 13.25 -0.85
N SER A 248 1.11 13.92 -0.71
CA SER A 248 1.27 15.37 -0.89
C SER A 248 1.94 15.76 -2.21
N SER A 249 2.59 14.81 -2.89
CA SER A 249 3.35 15.06 -4.14
C SER A 249 2.49 15.33 -5.38
N SER A 250 1.16 15.42 -5.25
CA SER A 250 0.25 15.83 -6.34
C SER A 250 -0.18 17.31 -6.31
N ALA A 251 0.31 18.12 -5.36
CA ALA A 251 -0.04 19.54 -5.25
C ALA A 251 1.09 20.53 -5.59
N ALA A 252 2.26 20.06 -6.03
CA ALA A 252 3.38 20.93 -6.41
C ALA A 252 3.70 20.80 -7.91
N SER A 253 2.75 21.22 -8.74
CA SER A 253 3.00 21.60 -10.12
C SER A 253 1.96 22.65 -10.46
N ASP A 254 2.17 23.86 -9.93
CA ASP A 254 1.75 25.14 -10.52
C ASP A 254 1.89 26.27 -9.48
N SER A 255 3.08 26.88 -9.45
CA SER A 255 3.24 28.33 -9.25
C SER A 255 4.71 28.70 -9.42
N SER A 256 5.15 28.74 -10.67
CA SER A 256 6.25 29.60 -11.06
C SER A 256 5.75 31.05 -11.14
N SER A 257 6.09 31.88 -10.15
CA SER A 257 6.16 33.37 -10.20
C SER A 257 6.19 33.89 -8.76
N SER A 258 6.89 34.93 -8.34
CA SER A 258 7.89 35.84 -8.88
C SER A 258 8.26 36.74 -7.70
N SER A 259 9.52 37.15 -7.63
CA SER A 259 9.96 38.48 -7.17
C SER A 259 10.06 38.84 -5.66
N SER A 260 11.30 39.19 -5.31
CA SER A 260 11.79 40.44 -4.68
C SER A 260 11.57 40.73 -3.18
N SER A 261 12.72 40.79 -2.50
CA SER A 261 13.24 41.89 -1.66
C SER A 261 12.31 42.62 -0.68
N VAL A 262 12.67 42.56 0.61
CA VAL A 262 13.02 43.72 1.47
C VAL A 262 13.96 43.27 2.57
#